data_AF-A0A2V8R858-F1
#
_entry.id   AF-A0A2V8R858-F1
#
_cell.length_a   1.000
_cell.length_b   1.000
_cell.length_c   1.000
_cell.angle_alpha   90.00
_cell.angle_beta   90.00
_cell.angle_gamma   90.00
#
_symmetry.space_group_name_H-M   'P 1'
#
loop_
_entity.id
_entity.type
_entity.pdbx_description
1 polymer ?
#
loop_
_entity_poly.entity_id
_entity_poly.type
_entity_poly.pdbx_seq_one_letter_code
_entity_poly.pdbx_strand_id
1 'polypeptide(L)'
;MIEGEGDFAGLTGAMPGLFPLPTKKRSKDELKKGATAAAASSIVFALIFDVLLFIAAPLLLTNALFIAAGWAPQPVVSAGSGSRVSSGTGVSPVNQAPDAPATEQPWYSRTWTSVRGYLHPVRPTVGFNLIDGLIRMSFFLIMIVSFSLLKDIRRVFEYHGAEHKTVFTWEKGLALTVDNARPQPRQHPRCGTSFLMVVMLVSILLFSVIRFDSLLLNFLVRIAFIPLVAGLSYEIIRLSAKKESGAFFKAITRPGVWLQNITTKEPDDSQLEVAIEALKESLKLEPKPAEAELALLS
;
A
#
# COMPACT_ATOMS: atom_id res chain seq x y z
N MET A 1 -21.56 -9.61 39.96
CA MET A 1 -21.55 -8.47 39.02
C MET A 1 -20.10 -8.16 38.73
N ILE A 2 -19.64 -8.46 37.51
CA ILE A 2 -18.35 -8.01 36.99
C ILE A 2 -18.73 -6.95 35.96
N GLU A 3 -18.54 -5.68 36.33
CA GLU A 3 -18.64 -4.55 35.40
C GLU A 3 -17.43 -4.59 34.48
N GLY A 4 -17.65 -4.99 33.23
CA GLY A 4 -16.58 -5.14 32.24
C GLY A 4 -17.07 -5.62 30.88
N GLU A 5 -18.35 -5.40 30.56
CA GLU A 5 -18.89 -5.69 29.24
C GLU A 5 -19.12 -4.35 28.56
N GLY A 6 -18.18 -3.99 27.68
CA GLY A 6 -18.27 -2.77 26.89
C GLY A 6 -19.60 -2.74 26.14
N ASP A 7 -20.29 -1.61 26.26
CA ASP A 7 -21.54 -1.31 25.58
C ASP A 7 -21.32 -1.27 24.05
N PHE A 8 -21.33 -2.46 23.45
CA PHE A 8 -21.28 -2.66 22.01
C PHE A 8 -22.54 -2.12 21.31
N ALA A 9 -23.62 -1.89 22.06
CA ALA A 9 -24.84 -1.29 21.55
C ALA A 9 -24.67 0.23 21.35
N GLY A 10 -23.95 0.91 22.25
CA GLY A 10 -23.53 2.30 22.08
C GLY A 10 -22.60 2.55 20.88
N LEU A 11 -21.78 1.55 20.51
CA LEU A 11 -20.77 1.64 19.45
C LEU A 11 -21.30 1.45 18.02
N THR A 12 -22.42 0.76 17.86
CA THR A 12 -22.98 0.39 16.54
C THR A 12 -24.27 1.13 16.18
N GLY A 13 -24.84 1.91 17.11
CA GLY A 13 -26.13 2.58 16.92
C GLY A 13 -27.29 1.61 16.73
N ALA A 14 -27.09 0.32 17.03
CA ALA A 14 -28.11 -0.71 16.92
C ALA A 14 -29.00 -0.72 18.16
N MET A 15 -30.31 -0.87 17.94
CA MET A 15 -31.28 -1.07 19.02
C MET A 15 -30.85 -2.24 19.92
N PRO A 16 -30.83 -2.08 21.26
CA PRO A 16 -30.53 -3.18 22.17
C PRO A 16 -31.48 -4.36 21.91
N GLY A 17 -30.92 -5.54 21.60
CA GLY A 17 -31.68 -6.78 21.45
C GLY A 17 -31.89 -7.33 20.03
N LEU A 18 -31.37 -6.68 18.97
CA LEU A 18 -31.54 -7.19 17.59
C LEU A 18 -30.61 -8.36 17.23
N PHE A 19 -29.48 -8.51 17.93
CA PHE A 19 -28.52 -9.60 17.71
C PHE A 19 -28.50 -10.54 18.92
N PRO A 20 -28.80 -11.84 18.75
CA PRO A 20 -28.67 -12.80 19.84
C PRO A 20 -27.19 -12.90 20.22
N LEU A 21 -26.85 -12.42 21.41
CA LEU A 21 -25.53 -12.61 21.99
C LEU A 21 -25.30 -14.12 22.15
N PRO A 22 -24.22 -14.68 21.59
CA PRO A 22 -23.94 -16.11 21.72
C PRO A 22 -23.64 -16.44 23.19
N THR A 23 -24.61 -17.01 23.89
CA THR A 23 -24.56 -17.40 25.31
C THR A 23 -23.67 -18.61 25.59
N LYS A 24 -23.12 -19.25 24.54
CA LYS A 24 -22.32 -20.48 24.68
C LYS A 24 -20.84 -20.19 24.45
N LYS A 25 -20.05 -20.32 25.52
CA LYS A 25 -18.59 -20.22 25.50
C LYS A 25 -18.02 -21.30 24.57
N ARG A 26 -17.50 -20.90 23.40
CA ARG A 26 -16.82 -21.82 22.45
C ARG A 26 -15.58 -22.44 23.11
N SER A 27 -15.24 -23.67 22.72
CA SER A 27 -14.05 -24.33 23.25
C SER A 27 -12.78 -23.59 22.82
N LYS A 28 -11.73 -23.61 23.65
CA LYS A 28 -10.45 -22.93 23.33
C LYS A 28 -9.85 -23.42 22.01
N ASP A 29 -10.08 -24.67 21.64
CA ASP A 29 -9.55 -25.27 20.42
C ASP A 29 -10.32 -24.84 19.17
N GLU A 30 -11.64 -24.62 19.27
CA GLU A 30 -12.43 -24.02 18.20
C GLU A 30 -12.09 -22.54 18.00
N LEU A 31 -11.86 -21.80 19.08
CA LEU A 31 -11.39 -20.40 19.00
C LEU A 31 -10.02 -20.30 18.33
N LYS A 32 -9.08 -21.20 18.67
CA LYS A 32 -7.77 -21.25 18.02
C LYS A 32 -7.86 -21.60 16.54
N LYS A 33 -8.64 -22.64 16.16
CA LYS A 33 -8.81 -23.05 14.75
C LYS A 33 -9.53 -21.99 13.91
N GLY A 34 -10.55 -21.33 14.47
CA GLY A 34 -11.27 -20.26 13.79
C GLY A 34 -10.41 -19.00 13.61
N ALA A 35 -9.63 -18.63 14.63
CA ALA A 35 -8.74 -17.47 14.58
C ALA A 35 -7.59 -17.66 13.58
N THR A 36 -6.99 -18.85 13.51
CA THR A 36 -5.90 -19.12 12.55
C THR A 36 -6.38 -19.16 11.11
N ALA A 37 -7.54 -19.76 10.84
CA ALA A 37 -8.13 -19.77 9.50
C ALA A 37 -8.54 -18.36 9.03
N ALA A 38 -9.14 -17.56 9.91
CA ALA A 38 -9.51 -16.18 9.61
C ALA A 38 -8.30 -15.27 9.41
N ALA A 39 -7.22 -15.47 10.18
CA ALA A 39 -5.97 -14.73 10.00
C ALA A 39 -5.26 -15.12 8.69
N ALA A 40 -5.25 -16.40 8.33
CA ALA A 40 -4.66 -16.85 7.07
C ALA A 40 -5.43 -16.30 5.86
N SER A 41 -6.77 -16.33 5.90
CA SER A 41 -7.59 -15.80 4.81
C SER A 41 -7.44 -14.29 4.67
N SER A 42 -7.33 -13.54 5.77
CA SER A 42 -7.12 -12.09 5.71
C SER A 42 -5.75 -11.71 5.14
N ILE A 43 -4.68 -12.46 5.46
CA ILE A 43 -3.35 -12.26 4.86
C ILE A 43 -3.39 -12.52 3.36
N VAL A 44 -3.98 -13.64 2.93
CA VAL A 44 -4.08 -13.97 1.50
C VAL A 44 -4.91 -12.91 0.77
N PHE A 45 -6.03 -12.48 1.35
CA PHE A 45 -6.85 -11.43 0.78
C PHE A 45 -6.07 -10.11 0.65
N ALA A 46 -5.35 -9.69 1.69
CA ALA A 46 -4.55 -8.47 1.66
C ALA A 46 -3.47 -8.52 0.57
N LEU A 47 -2.76 -9.65 0.44
CA LEU A 47 -1.75 -9.82 -0.62
C LEU A 47 -2.37 -9.75 -2.02
N ILE A 48 -3.51 -10.40 -2.25
CA ILE A 48 -4.21 -10.34 -3.53
C ILE A 48 -4.67 -8.90 -3.81
N PHE A 49 -5.27 -8.24 -2.82
CA PHE A 49 -5.72 -6.87 -2.92
C PHE A 49 -4.57 -5.93 -3.27
N ASP A 50 -3.42 -6.06 -2.61
CA ASP A 50 -2.24 -5.25 -2.87
C ASP A 50 -1.67 -5.48 -4.27
N VAL A 51 -1.60 -6.74 -4.73
CA VAL A 51 -1.17 -7.07 -6.09
C VAL A 51 -2.14 -6.46 -7.12
N LEU A 52 -3.45 -6.55 -6.88
CA LEU A 52 -4.44 -5.97 -7.79
C LEU A 52 -4.37 -4.44 -7.80
N LEU A 53 -4.34 -3.81 -6.64
CA LEU A 53 -4.38 -2.36 -6.49
C LEU A 53 -3.08 -1.69 -6.93
N PHE A 54 -1.93 -2.28 -6.60
CA PHE A 54 -0.64 -1.65 -6.86
C PHE A 54 0.06 -2.18 -8.09
N ILE A 55 -0.19 -3.41 -8.56
CA ILE A 55 0.48 -3.96 -9.75
C ILE A 55 -0.45 -3.99 -10.95
N ALA A 56 -1.60 -4.66 -10.85
CA ALA A 56 -2.47 -4.87 -12.00
C ALA A 56 -3.19 -3.58 -12.43
N ALA A 57 -3.84 -2.87 -11.50
CA ALA A 57 -4.64 -1.69 -11.82
C ALA A 57 -3.82 -0.54 -12.45
N PRO A 58 -2.64 -0.15 -11.94
CA PRO A 58 -1.80 0.86 -12.58
C PRO A 58 -1.34 0.44 -13.97
N LEU A 59 -0.96 -0.83 -14.15
CA LEU A 59 -0.49 -1.33 -15.44
C LEU A 59 -1.60 -1.32 -16.48
N LEU A 60 -2.79 -1.79 -16.11
CA LEU A 60 -3.98 -1.76 -16.97
C LEU A 60 -4.35 -0.33 -17.35
N LEU A 61 -4.37 0.59 -16.37
CA LEU A 61 -4.69 2.00 -16.63
C LEU A 61 -3.64 2.66 -17.52
N THR A 62 -2.36 2.42 -17.28
CA THR A 62 -1.26 2.95 -18.10
C THR A 62 -1.34 2.43 -19.53
N ASN A 63 -1.53 1.12 -19.72
CA ASN A 63 -1.71 0.52 -21.03
C ASN A 63 -2.93 1.10 -21.76
N ALA A 64 -4.08 1.25 -21.08
CA ALA A 64 -5.27 1.85 -21.65
C ALA A 64 -5.03 3.31 -22.10
N LEU A 65 -4.33 4.11 -21.29
CA LEU A 65 -3.98 5.50 -21.63
C LEU A 65 -3.06 5.58 -22.84
N PHE A 66 -2.04 4.73 -22.93
CA PHE A 66 -1.11 4.70 -24.06
C PHE A 66 -1.78 4.24 -25.36
N ILE A 67 -2.68 3.26 -25.28
CA ILE A 67 -3.49 2.79 -26.41
C ILE A 67 -4.43 3.91 -26.88
N ALA A 68 -5.11 4.59 -25.96
CA ALA A 68 -6.00 5.71 -26.26
C ALA A 68 -5.26 6.91 -26.88
N ALA A 69 -4.02 7.14 -26.46
CA ALA A 69 -3.14 8.17 -27.03
C ALA A 69 -2.49 7.77 -28.38
N GLY A 70 -2.72 6.55 -28.86
CA GLY A 70 -2.12 6.05 -30.10
C GLY A 70 -0.62 5.74 -30.01
N TRP A 71 -0.05 5.69 -28.80
CA TRP A 71 1.37 5.39 -28.55
C TRP A 71 1.67 3.89 -28.48
N ALA A 72 0.63 3.07 -28.47
CA ALA A 72 0.68 1.63 -28.33
C ALA A 72 -0.24 0.98 -29.39
N PRO A 73 0.20 -0.10 -30.08
CA PRO A 73 -0.68 -0.86 -30.95
C PRO A 73 -1.91 -1.36 -30.17
N GLN A 74 -3.06 -1.30 -30.81
CA GLN A 74 -4.31 -1.84 -30.27
C GLN A 74 -4.10 -3.34 -30.01
N PRO A 75 -4.45 -3.85 -28.82
CA PRO A 75 -4.40 -5.28 -28.57
C PRO A 75 -5.29 -5.96 -29.61
N VAL A 76 -4.78 -7.05 -30.20
CA VAL A 76 -5.54 -7.85 -31.15
C VAL A 76 -6.64 -8.56 -30.35
N VAL A 77 -7.76 -7.87 -30.16
CA VAL A 77 -8.99 -8.50 -29.72
C VAL A 77 -9.43 -9.31 -30.93
N SER A 78 -9.21 -10.63 -30.89
CA SER A 78 -9.81 -11.54 -31.86
C SER A 78 -11.33 -11.46 -31.67
N ALA A 79 -11.95 -10.45 -32.28
CA ALA A 79 -13.38 -10.43 -32.52
C ALA A 79 -13.65 -11.69 -33.34
N GLY A 80 -14.50 -12.57 -32.80
CA GLY A 80 -14.87 -13.81 -33.44
C GLY A 80 -15.19 -13.58 -34.91
N SER A 81 -14.65 -14.45 -35.75
CA SER A 81 -14.91 -14.54 -37.18
C SER A 81 -16.39 -14.29 -37.48
N GLY A 82 -16.67 -13.12 -38.05
CA GLY A 82 -18.02 -12.71 -38.43
C GLY A 82 -18.03 -11.74 -39.60
N SER A 83 -17.01 -11.77 -40.47
CA SER A 83 -17.13 -11.16 -41.80
C SER A 83 -17.41 -12.27 -42.79
N ARG A 84 -18.70 -12.51 -43.08
CA ARG A 84 -19.08 -13.22 -44.30
C ARG A 84 -18.71 -12.30 -45.46
N VAL A 85 -17.56 -12.57 -46.08
CA VAL A 85 -17.30 -12.10 -47.44
C VAL A 85 -18.29 -12.82 -48.35
N SER A 86 -19.36 -12.12 -48.72
CA SER A 86 -20.23 -12.53 -49.82
C SER A 86 -19.57 -12.05 -51.12
N SER A 87 -18.75 -12.90 -51.73
CA SER A 87 -18.41 -12.80 -53.15
C SER A 87 -19.07 -13.98 -53.84
N GLY A 88 -20.15 -13.69 -54.58
CA GLY A 88 -20.82 -14.69 -55.41
C GLY A 88 -19.90 -15.22 -56.50
N THR A 89 -19.94 -16.53 -56.74
CA THR A 89 -20.52 -17.16 -57.95
C THR A 89 -20.17 -18.66 -57.94
N GLY A 90 -21.19 -19.51 -58.09
CA GLY A 90 -21.05 -20.80 -58.77
C GLY A 90 -20.88 -22.07 -57.91
N VAL A 91 -21.89 -22.94 -58.03
CA VAL A 91 -21.87 -24.42 -57.90
C VAL A 91 -22.13 -25.02 -56.49
N SER A 92 -23.26 -25.74 -56.39
CA SER A 92 -23.70 -26.59 -55.27
C SER A 92 -23.36 -28.09 -55.53
N PRO A 93 -23.64 -29.04 -54.62
CA PRO A 93 -22.86 -29.34 -53.42
C PRO A 93 -22.45 -30.83 -53.36
N VAL A 94 -21.27 -31.18 -52.86
CA VAL A 94 -20.96 -32.58 -52.48
C VAL A 94 -20.14 -32.63 -51.19
N ASN A 95 -20.71 -33.32 -50.19
CA ASN A 95 -20.12 -33.84 -48.96
C ASN A 95 -19.37 -32.85 -48.04
N GLN A 96 -20.13 -32.07 -47.27
CA GLN A 96 -19.67 -31.60 -45.97
C GLN A 96 -20.18 -32.58 -44.90
N ALA A 97 -19.24 -33.22 -44.19
CA ALA A 97 -19.52 -33.83 -42.90
C ALA A 97 -20.18 -32.77 -42.00
N PRO A 98 -21.08 -33.12 -41.07
CA PRO A 98 -21.68 -32.12 -40.18
C PRO A 98 -20.55 -31.37 -39.49
N ASP A 99 -20.50 -30.06 -39.72
CA ASP A 99 -19.58 -29.16 -39.05
C ASP A 99 -19.63 -29.48 -37.56
N ALA A 100 -18.50 -29.95 -37.01
CA ALA A 100 -18.35 -30.04 -35.57
C ALA A 100 -18.75 -28.68 -35.02
N PRO A 101 -19.65 -28.61 -34.02
CA PRO A 101 -20.11 -27.32 -33.51
C PRO A 101 -18.88 -26.52 -33.16
N ALA A 102 -18.72 -25.35 -33.81
CA ALA A 102 -17.62 -24.44 -33.56
C ALA A 102 -17.50 -24.36 -32.04
N THR A 103 -16.42 -24.91 -31.49
CA THR A 103 -16.25 -24.99 -30.05
C THR A 103 -16.18 -23.55 -29.59
N GLU A 104 -17.31 -23.04 -29.09
CA GLU A 104 -17.39 -21.67 -28.65
C GLU A 104 -16.35 -21.54 -27.56
N GLN A 105 -15.26 -20.84 -27.90
CA GLN A 105 -14.18 -20.55 -26.96
C GLN A 105 -14.83 -20.06 -25.68
N PRO A 106 -14.66 -20.76 -24.54
CA PRO A 106 -15.39 -20.47 -23.32
C PRO A 106 -15.21 -19.00 -22.94
N TRP A 107 -16.23 -18.36 -22.38
CA TRP A 107 -16.18 -16.92 -22.09
C TRP A 107 -14.93 -16.52 -21.29
N TYR A 108 -14.46 -17.39 -20.38
CA TYR A 108 -13.24 -17.19 -19.60
C TYR A 108 -11.96 -17.18 -20.44
N SER A 109 -11.90 -17.92 -21.55
CA SER A 109 -10.73 -17.94 -22.44
C SER A 109 -10.61 -16.63 -23.25
N ARG A 110 -11.74 -16.05 -23.66
CA ARG A 110 -11.81 -14.75 -24.36
C ARG A 110 -11.51 -13.57 -23.43
N THR A 111 -12.06 -13.60 -22.21
CA THR A 111 -11.75 -12.59 -21.20
C THR A 111 -10.29 -12.71 -20.77
N TRP A 112 -9.77 -13.93 -20.56
CA TRP A 112 -8.37 -14.16 -20.20
C TRP A 112 -7.40 -13.70 -21.30
N THR A 113 -7.67 -14.00 -22.57
CA THR A 113 -6.82 -13.54 -23.69
C THR A 113 -6.82 -12.02 -23.82
N SER A 114 -7.98 -11.38 -23.64
CA SER A 114 -8.09 -9.92 -23.63
C SER A 114 -7.32 -9.32 -22.45
N VAL A 115 -7.55 -9.81 -21.23
CA VAL A 115 -6.86 -9.36 -20.01
C VAL A 115 -5.35 -9.58 -20.13
N ARG A 116 -4.89 -10.71 -20.66
CA ARG A 116 -3.48 -10.98 -20.91
C ARG A 116 -2.85 -9.99 -21.89
N GLY A 117 -3.59 -9.58 -22.92
CA GLY A 117 -3.16 -8.54 -23.85
C GLY A 117 -2.95 -7.19 -23.16
N TYR A 118 -3.88 -6.79 -22.29
CA TYR A 118 -3.77 -5.54 -21.51
C TYR A 118 -2.81 -5.63 -20.31
N LEU A 119 -2.47 -6.82 -19.83
CA LEU A 119 -1.46 -7.02 -18.79
C LEU A 119 -0.04 -7.09 -19.35
N HIS A 120 0.14 -7.25 -20.67
CA HIS A 120 1.46 -7.19 -21.28
C HIS A 120 1.85 -5.71 -21.50
N PRO A 121 2.97 -5.21 -20.94
CA PRO A 121 3.41 -3.84 -21.20
C PRO A 121 3.61 -3.62 -22.69
N VAL A 122 2.92 -2.63 -23.27
CA VAL A 122 2.86 -2.52 -24.74
C VAL A 122 4.12 -1.92 -25.36
N ARG A 123 5.04 -1.37 -24.56
CA ARG A 123 6.46 -1.10 -24.87
C ARG A 123 7.04 -0.41 -23.63
N PRO A 124 7.84 -1.08 -22.79
CA PRO A 124 8.38 -0.45 -21.60
C PRO A 124 9.42 0.60 -22.02
N THR A 125 8.96 1.83 -22.27
CA THR A 125 9.81 3.01 -22.42
C THR A 125 10.01 3.62 -21.04
N VAL A 126 11.05 4.46 -20.89
CA VAL A 126 11.24 5.20 -19.63
C VAL A 126 10.00 6.02 -19.29
N GLY A 127 9.37 6.66 -20.29
CA GLY A 127 8.13 7.41 -20.12
C GLY A 127 6.95 6.55 -19.67
N PHE A 128 6.78 5.34 -20.23
CA PHE A 128 5.77 4.38 -19.80
C PHE A 128 5.93 4.01 -18.32
N ASN A 129 7.14 3.62 -17.92
CA ASN A 129 7.41 3.21 -16.54
C ASN A 129 7.27 4.37 -15.54
N LEU A 130 7.65 5.59 -15.96
CA LEU A 130 7.48 6.77 -15.12
C LEU A 130 5.99 7.06 -14.90
N ILE A 131 5.18 7.03 -15.96
CA ILE A 131 3.73 7.24 -15.87
C ILE A 131 3.07 6.13 -15.03
N ASP A 132 3.42 4.86 -15.24
CA ASP A 132 2.94 3.75 -14.40
C ASP A 132 3.28 3.97 -12.92
N GLY A 133 4.52 4.40 -12.64
CA GLY A 133 4.97 4.75 -11.29
C GLY A 133 4.15 5.88 -10.66
N LEU A 134 3.86 6.93 -11.42
CA LEU A 134 3.04 8.07 -10.97
C LEU A 134 1.58 7.68 -10.75
N ILE A 135 1.03 6.82 -11.61
CA ILE A 135 -0.32 6.28 -11.43
C ILE A 135 -0.38 5.45 -10.13
N ARG A 136 0.58 4.56 -9.92
CA ARG A 136 0.70 3.77 -8.67
C ARG A 136 0.82 4.65 -7.43
N MET A 137 1.63 5.70 -7.48
CA MET A 137 1.71 6.72 -6.43
C MET A 137 0.34 7.36 -6.18
N SER A 138 -0.41 7.67 -7.23
CA SER A 138 -1.75 8.25 -7.11
C SER A 138 -2.74 7.28 -6.45
N PHE A 139 -2.72 5.99 -6.82
CA PHE A 139 -3.52 4.95 -6.15
C PHE A 139 -3.18 4.85 -4.66
N PHE A 140 -1.89 4.88 -4.31
CA PHE A 140 -1.45 4.87 -2.92
C PHE A 140 -2.00 6.07 -2.13
N LEU A 141 -1.89 7.27 -2.69
CA LEU A 141 -2.39 8.49 -2.06
C LEU A 141 -3.91 8.47 -1.91
N ILE A 142 -4.65 8.06 -2.94
CA ILE A 142 -6.10 7.93 -2.90
C ILE A 142 -6.51 6.93 -1.81
N MET A 143 -5.85 5.77 -1.74
CA MET A 143 -6.11 4.76 -0.74
C MET A 143 -5.90 5.30 0.68
N ILE A 144 -4.75 5.92 0.97
CA ILE A 144 -4.45 6.47 2.30
C ILE A 144 -5.43 7.59 2.67
N VAL A 145 -5.78 8.47 1.73
CA VAL A 145 -6.81 9.49 1.96
C VAL A 145 -8.15 8.83 2.29
N SER A 146 -8.56 7.81 1.54
CA SER A 146 -9.82 7.10 1.74
C SER A 146 -9.87 6.45 3.12
N PHE A 147 -8.78 5.81 3.54
CA PHE A 147 -8.68 5.21 4.88
C PHE A 147 -8.64 6.26 5.99
N SER A 148 -8.05 7.44 5.75
CA SER A 148 -8.03 8.53 6.73
C SER A 148 -9.43 9.04 7.12
N LEU A 149 -10.45 8.76 6.30
CA LEU A 149 -11.85 9.13 6.55
C LEU A 149 -12.54 8.16 7.53
N LEU A 150 -12.00 6.96 7.73
CA LEU A 150 -12.53 5.97 8.66
C LEU A 150 -12.19 6.38 10.10
N LYS A 151 -13.18 6.38 11.01
CA LYS A 151 -13.02 6.85 12.39
C LYS A 151 -11.90 6.13 13.14
N ASP A 152 -11.82 4.81 13.00
CA ASP A 152 -10.81 4.00 13.69
C ASP A 152 -9.40 4.33 13.19
N ILE A 153 -9.23 4.48 11.87
CA ILE A 153 -7.93 4.85 11.27
C ILE A 153 -7.56 6.29 11.64
N ARG A 154 -8.54 7.20 11.68
CA ARG A 154 -8.32 8.56 12.15
C ARG A 154 -7.78 8.56 13.58
N ARG A 155 -8.34 7.74 14.48
CA ARG A 155 -7.85 7.60 15.85
C ARG A 155 -6.39 7.11 15.91
N VAL A 156 -6.02 6.17 15.04
CA VAL A 156 -4.61 5.73 14.90
C VAL A 156 -3.71 6.89 14.44
N PHE A 157 -4.16 7.71 13.49
CA PHE A 157 -3.41 8.89 13.05
C PHE A 157 -3.29 10.00 14.10
N GLU A 158 -4.23 10.09 15.05
CA GLU A 158 -4.10 10.96 16.21
C GLU A 158 -3.00 10.45 17.16
N TYR A 159 -2.97 9.15 17.48
CA TYR A 159 -1.87 8.57 18.27
C TYR A 159 -0.50 8.73 17.60
N HIS A 160 -0.44 8.61 16.27
CA HIS A 160 0.77 8.89 15.51
C HIS A 160 1.20 10.37 15.63
N GLY A 161 0.23 11.30 15.60
CA GLY A 161 0.48 12.71 15.90
C GLY A 161 1.01 12.93 17.32
N ALA A 162 0.48 12.20 18.31
CA ALA A 162 0.94 12.25 19.70
C ALA A 162 2.40 11.80 19.83
N GLU A 163 2.79 10.71 19.16
CA GLU A 163 4.17 10.22 19.14
C GLU A 163 5.14 11.28 18.60
N HIS A 164 4.84 11.88 17.45
CA HIS A 164 5.68 12.95 16.89
C HIS A 164 5.83 14.13 17.84
N LYS A 165 4.75 14.59 18.48
CA LYS A 165 4.78 15.71 19.42
C LYS A 165 5.62 15.39 20.66
N THR A 166 5.46 14.20 21.21
CA THR A 166 6.23 13.74 22.37
C THR A 166 7.71 13.62 22.02
N VAL A 167 8.06 13.07 20.85
CA VAL A 167 9.43 12.97 20.37
C VAL A 167 10.06 14.36 20.19
N PHE A 168 9.35 15.32 19.58
CA PHE A 168 9.85 16.70 19.50
C PHE A 168 10.09 17.36 20.87
N THR A 169 9.25 17.04 21.85
CA THR A 169 9.40 17.54 23.22
C THR A 169 10.69 17.03 23.84
N TRP A 170 10.95 15.73 23.70
CA TRP A 170 12.17 15.08 24.15
C TRP A 170 13.41 15.63 23.44
N GLU A 171 13.37 15.78 22.12
CA GLU A 171 14.49 16.31 21.32
C GLU A 171 14.86 17.76 21.65
N LYS A 172 13.90 18.54 22.13
CA LYS A 172 14.11 19.90 22.63
C LYS A 172 14.62 19.94 24.08
N GLY A 173 14.76 18.79 24.73
CA GLY A 173 15.15 18.69 26.14
C GLY A 173 14.11 19.24 27.12
N LEU A 174 12.84 19.34 26.69
CA LEU A 174 11.75 19.80 27.55
C LEU A 174 11.25 18.65 28.43
N ALA A 175 10.64 18.99 29.57
CA ALA A 175 10.01 17.99 30.42
C ALA A 175 8.85 17.31 29.66
N LEU A 176 8.79 15.97 29.72
CA LEU A 176 7.76 15.16 29.07
C LEU A 176 6.41 15.28 29.80
N THR A 177 5.73 16.40 29.56
CA THR A 177 4.40 16.73 30.06
C THR A 177 3.47 17.07 28.89
N VAL A 178 2.17 16.91 29.08
CA VAL A 178 1.15 17.22 28.07
C VAL A 178 1.26 18.68 27.60
N ASP A 179 1.50 19.62 28.53
CA ASP A 179 1.61 21.05 28.22
C ASP A 179 2.78 21.38 27.30
N ASN A 180 3.92 20.69 27.46
CA ASN A 180 5.08 20.88 26.61
C ASN A 180 4.95 20.15 25.25
N ALA A 181 4.21 19.04 25.22
CA ALA A 181 3.98 18.25 24.01
C ALA A 181 2.91 18.86 23.09
N ARG A 182 1.83 19.41 23.64
CA ARG A 182 0.74 20.03 22.89
C ARG A 182 1.18 21.02 21.81
N PRO A 183 2.09 21.98 22.05
CA PRO A 183 2.50 22.97 21.06
C PRO A 183 3.49 22.44 20.01
N GLN A 184 4.00 21.22 20.14
CA GLN A 184 4.95 20.67 19.17
C GLN A 184 4.26 20.38 17.82
N PRO A 185 5.00 20.47 16.70
CA PRO A 185 4.44 20.13 15.40
C PRO A 185 4.21 18.62 15.27
N ARG A 186 3.17 18.26 14.52
CA ARG A 186 2.87 16.87 14.16
C ARG A 186 3.61 16.37 12.92
N GLN A 187 4.37 17.23 12.22
CA GLN A 187 5.20 16.84 11.08
C GLN A 187 6.64 16.59 11.52
N HIS A 188 7.06 15.32 11.51
CA HIS A 188 8.42 14.94 11.90
C HIS A 188 9.25 14.46 10.70
N PRO A 189 10.42 15.05 10.39
CA PRO A 189 11.20 14.71 9.19
C PRO A 189 11.78 13.28 9.21
N ARG A 190 11.85 12.64 10.39
CA ARG A 190 12.34 11.25 10.56
C ARG A 190 11.23 10.20 10.66
N CYS A 191 9.99 10.54 10.33
CA CYS A 191 8.88 9.60 10.41
C CYS A 191 8.98 8.47 9.37
N GLY A 192 8.59 7.25 9.75
CA GLY A 192 8.48 6.10 8.84
C GLY A 192 7.53 6.32 7.66
N THR A 193 6.49 7.15 7.78
CA THR A 193 5.61 7.48 6.64
C THR A 193 6.32 8.33 5.59
N SER A 194 7.26 9.19 6.00
CA SER A 194 8.15 9.87 5.05
C SER A 194 9.13 8.90 4.42
N PHE A 195 9.56 7.88 5.15
CA PHE A 195 10.37 6.79 4.58
C PHE A 195 9.64 6.02 3.49
N LEU A 196 8.38 5.64 3.70
CA LEU A 196 7.57 4.98 2.67
C LEU A 196 7.46 5.83 1.39
N MET A 197 7.24 7.15 1.52
CA MET A 197 7.17 8.05 0.37
C MET A 197 8.49 8.15 -0.40
N VAL A 198 9.61 8.27 0.32
CA VAL A 198 10.95 8.30 -0.31
C VAL A 198 11.24 6.98 -1.01
N VAL A 199 10.94 5.84 -0.38
CA VAL A 199 11.06 4.50 -0.97
C VAL A 199 10.27 4.39 -2.27
N MET A 200 9.04 4.88 -2.30
CA MET A 200 8.23 4.87 -3.51
C MET A 200 8.82 5.76 -4.61
N LEU A 201 9.24 6.98 -4.29
CA LEU A 201 9.86 7.88 -5.28
C LEU A 201 11.15 7.29 -5.85
N VAL A 202 12.02 6.76 -4.99
CA VAL A 202 13.26 6.08 -5.40
C VAL A 202 12.95 4.86 -6.26
N SER A 203 11.94 4.07 -5.90
CA SER A 203 11.49 2.92 -6.70
C SER A 203 11.02 3.32 -8.09
N ILE A 204 10.21 4.38 -8.20
CA ILE A 204 9.73 4.88 -9.49
C ILE A 204 10.91 5.30 -10.37
N LEU A 205 11.86 6.05 -9.83
CA LEU A 205 13.04 6.49 -10.58
C LEU A 205 13.92 5.31 -11.00
N LEU A 206 14.23 4.41 -10.07
CA LEU A 206 15.13 3.27 -10.32
C LEU A 206 14.54 2.28 -11.34
N PHE A 207 13.28 1.88 -11.15
CA PHE A 207 12.61 0.94 -12.05
C PHE A 207 12.09 1.59 -13.34
N SER A 208 12.14 2.93 -13.46
CA SER A 208 11.91 3.58 -14.76
C SER A 208 13.02 3.27 -15.76
N VAL A 209 14.26 3.18 -15.28
CA VAL A 209 15.47 2.96 -16.09
C VAL A 209 15.78 1.47 -16.26
N ILE A 210 15.65 0.67 -15.20
CA ILE A 210 15.92 -0.77 -15.23
C ILE A 210 14.74 -1.51 -15.87
N ARG A 211 14.98 -2.11 -17.05
CA ARG A 211 13.95 -2.76 -17.86
C ARG A 211 14.35 -4.17 -18.25
N PHE A 212 13.43 -5.11 -18.09
CA PHE A 212 13.54 -6.48 -18.58
C PHE A 212 12.27 -6.83 -19.36
N ASP A 213 12.43 -7.54 -20.47
CA ASP A 213 11.33 -7.96 -21.34
C ASP A 213 10.49 -9.09 -20.73
N SER A 214 11.10 -9.89 -19.83
CA SER A 214 10.40 -10.95 -19.10
C SER A 214 9.74 -10.41 -17.83
N LEU A 215 8.42 -10.61 -17.71
CA LEU A 215 7.65 -10.27 -16.51
C LEU A 215 8.21 -10.93 -15.24
N LEU A 216 8.62 -12.20 -15.35
CA LEU A 216 9.18 -12.93 -14.21
C LEU A 216 10.54 -12.35 -13.79
N LEU A 217 11.41 -12.03 -14.74
CA LEU A 217 12.69 -11.40 -14.43
C LEU A 217 12.49 -10.00 -13.83
N ASN A 218 11.53 -9.22 -14.36
CA ASN A 218 11.18 -7.91 -13.82
C ASN A 218 10.72 -8.01 -12.36
N PHE A 219 9.86 -8.98 -12.06
CA PHE A 219 9.40 -9.26 -10.70
C PHE A 219 10.53 -9.68 -9.76
N LEU A 220 11.36 -10.64 -10.17
CA LEU A 220 12.49 -11.12 -9.37
C LEU A 220 13.52 -10.03 -9.10
N VAL A 221 13.82 -9.19 -10.10
CA VAL A 221 14.72 -8.05 -9.94
C VAL A 221 14.14 -7.04 -8.95
N ARG A 222 12.84 -6.74 -9.01
CA ARG A 222 12.22 -5.82 -8.04
C ARG A 222 12.38 -6.32 -6.61
N ILE A 223 12.17 -7.62 -6.38
CA ILE A 223 12.40 -8.24 -5.06
C ILE A 223 13.86 -8.14 -4.66
N ALA A 224 14.78 -8.53 -5.55
CA ALA A 224 16.21 -8.50 -5.29
C ALA A 224 16.73 -7.08 -4.98
N PHE A 225 16.09 -6.05 -5.53
CA PHE A 225 16.47 -4.65 -5.36
C PHE A 225 15.78 -3.96 -4.18
N ILE A 226 14.89 -4.63 -3.42
CA ILE A 226 14.27 -4.07 -2.20
C ILE A 226 15.34 -3.54 -1.22
N PRO A 227 16.42 -4.29 -0.89
CA PRO A 227 17.45 -3.80 0.03
C PRO A 227 18.15 -2.54 -0.48
N LEU A 228 18.42 -2.47 -1.78
CA LEU A 228 19.06 -1.30 -2.40
C LEU A 228 18.16 -0.07 -2.31
N VAL A 229 16.88 -0.20 -2.66
CA VAL A 229 15.90 0.87 -2.57
C VAL A 229 15.76 1.34 -1.12
N ALA A 230 15.64 0.42 -0.16
CA ALA A 230 15.51 0.74 1.25
C ALA A 230 16.76 1.46 1.78
N GLY A 231 17.97 0.97 1.45
CA GLY A 231 19.23 1.59 1.84
C GLY A 231 19.39 3.01 1.28
N LEU A 232 19.12 3.20 -0.01
CA LEU A 232 19.18 4.53 -0.63
C LEU A 232 18.16 5.49 -0.01
N SER A 233 16.95 5.01 0.28
CA SER A 233 15.90 5.82 0.90
C SER A 233 16.26 6.22 2.33
N TYR A 234 16.86 5.31 3.10
CA TYR A 234 17.36 5.58 4.44
C TYR A 234 18.43 6.67 4.42
N GLU A 235 19.42 6.56 3.52
CA GLU A 235 20.48 7.55 3.37
C GLU A 235 19.94 8.93 3.00
N ILE A 236 19.00 9.00 2.06
CA ILE A 236 18.33 10.25 1.66
C ILE A 236 17.68 10.94 2.86
N ILE A 237 16.94 10.20 3.68
CA ILE A 237 16.23 10.77 4.85
C ILE A 237 17.22 11.15 5.94
N ARG A 238 18.20 10.30 6.23
CA ARG A 238 19.25 10.57 7.19
C ARG A 238 19.99 11.86 6.85
N LEU A 239 20.32 12.06 5.57
CA LEU A 239 20.96 13.29 5.10
C LEU A 239 20.01 14.49 5.14
N SER A 240 18.73 14.32 4.81
CA SER A 240 17.74 15.40 4.91
C SER A 240 17.50 15.88 6.34
N ALA A 241 17.64 15.00 7.34
CA ALA A 241 17.42 15.34 8.74
C ALA A 241 18.58 16.13 9.37
N LYS A 242 19.74 16.23 8.70
CA LYS A 242 20.85 17.07 9.18
C LYS A 242 20.51 18.55 9.05
N LYS A 243 20.89 19.36 10.04
CA LYS A 243 20.60 20.80 10.09
C LYS A 243 21.16 21.55 8.87
N GLU A 244 22.36 21.15 8.43
CA GLU A 244 23.08 21.66 7.25
C GLU A 244 22.67 20.99 5.93
N SER A 245 21.52 20.29 5.88
CA SER A 245 21.11 19.62 4.65
C SER A 245 20.78 20.64 3.55
N GLY A 246 21.38 20.42 2.38
CA GLY A 246 21.19 21.25 1.20
C GLY A 246 19.73 21.24 0.73
N ALA A 247 19.34 22.29 0.00
CA ALA A 247 17.97 22.47 -0.51
C ALA A 247 17.46 21.26 -1.32
N PHE A 248 18.36 20.53 -1.98
CA PHE A 248 18.05 19.31 -2.72
C PHE A 248 17.45 18.20 -1.84
N PHE A 249 18.10 17.84 -0.72
CA PHE A 249 17.61 16.78 0.17
C PHE A 249 16.28 17.17 0.82
N LYS A 250 16.13 18.44 1.20
CA LYS A 250 14.86 18.98 1.73
C LYS A 250 13.75 18.92 0.67
N ALA A 251 14.06 19.17 -0.60
CA ALA A 251 13.08 19.07 -1.68
C ALA A 251 12.61 17.63 -1.91
N ILE A 252 13.52 16.65 -1.84
CA ILE A 252 13.21 15.25 -2.10
C ILE A 252 12.37 14.61 -0.97
N THR A 253 12.53 15.07 0.27
CA THR A 253 11.79 14.54 1.44
C THR A 253 10.48 15.27 1.72
N ARG A 254 10.27 16.46 1.14
CA ARG A 254 9.01 17.23 1.26
C ARG A 254 7.74 16.42 0.97
N PRO A 255 7.66 15.60 -0.09
CA PRO A 255 6.49 14.77 -0.35
C PRO A 255 6.17 13.83 0.83
N GLY A 256 7.19 13.32 1.51
CA GLY A 256 7.04 12.52 2.71
C GLY A 256 6.43 13.30 3.86
N VAL A 257 6.80 14.56 4.05
CA VAL A 257 6.23 15.44 5.08
C VAL A 257 4.80 15.85 4.71
N TRP A 258 4.50 16.04 3.42
CA TRP A 258 3.14 16.32 2.96
C TRP A 258 2.19 15.16 3.23
N LEU A 259 2.64 13.92 3.07
CA LEU A 259 1.83 12.75 3.41
C LEU A 259 1.42 12.76 4.88
N GLN A 260 2.27 13.26 5.78
CA GLN A 260 1.94 13.38 7.20
C GLN A 260 0.77 14.32 7.48
N ASN A 261 0.40 15.22 6.56
CA ASN A 261 -0.84 15.99 6.70
C ASN A 261 -2.09 15.09 6.67
N ILE A 262 -1.99 13.94 6.02
CA ILE A 262 -3.05 12.94 5.95
C ILE A 262 -2.88 11.92 7.08
N THR A 263 -1.67 11.38 7.27
CA THR A 263 -1.39 10.24 8.17
C THR A 263 -1.09 10.63 9.61
N THR A 264 -1.21 11.91 9.97
CA THR A 264 -1.19 12.39 11.37
C THR A 264 -2.37 13.33 11.59
N LYS A 265 -2.93 13.32 12.80
CA LYS A 265 -4.01 14.20 13.24
C LYS A 265 -3.67 14.79 14.60
N GLU A 266 -4.38 15.86 14.98
CA GLU A 266 -4.21 16.46 16.29
C GLU A 266 -4.72 15.51 17.38
N PRO A 267 -3.85 15.11 18.33
CA PRO A 267 -4.25 14.22 19.42
C PRO A 267 -4.97 14.97 20.53
N ASP A 268 -5.74 14.21 21.31
CA ASP A 268 -6.21 14.66 22.62
C ASP A 268 -5.14 14.44 23.72
N ASP A 269 -5.43 14.95 24.92
CA ASP A 269 -4.51 14.91 26.06
C ASP A 269 -4.23 13.48 26.53
N SER A 270 -5.24 12.60 26.51
CA SER A 270 -5.08 11.20 26.90
C SER A 270 -4.14 10.46 25.96
N GLN A 271 -4.16 10.78 24.67
CA GLN A 271 -3.23 10.21 23.70
C GLN A 271 -1.81 10.74 23.89
N LEU A 272 -1.66 12.01 24.25
CA LEU A 272 -0.36 12.59 24.60
C LEU A 272 0.23 11.92 25.85
N GLU A 273 -0.57 11.68 26.88
CA GLU A 273 -0.15 10.95 28.09
C GLU A 273 0.34 9.54 27.75
N VAL A 274 -0.43 8.80 26.94
CA VAL A 274 -0.04 7.45 26.49
C VAL A 274 1.27 7.50 25.69
N ALA A 275 1.41 8.44 24.76
CA ALA A 275 2.62 8.59 23.95
C ALA A 275 3.84 8.98 24.81
N ILE A 276 3.65 9.87 25.79
CA ILE A 276 4.68 10.26 26.77
C ILE A 276 5.14 9.04 27.56
N GLU A 277 4.21 8.25 28.09
CA GLU A 277 4.57 7.09 28.89
C GLU A 277 5.26 6.01 28.04
N ALA A 278 4.75 5.76 26.83
CA ALA A 278 5.40 4.85 25.89
C ALA A 278 6.84 5.28 25.56
N LEU A 279 7.08 6.58 25.34
CA LEU A 279 8.43 7.08 25.11
C LEU A 279 9.32 6.91 26.34
N LYS A 280 8.82 7.22 27.55
CA LYS A 280 9.59 7.01 28.79
C LYS A 280 10.00 5.56 28.97
N GLU A 281 9.09 4.61 28.77
CA GLU A 281 9.41 3.18 28.84
C GLU A 281 10.44 2.78 27.79
N SER A 282 10.32 3.28 26.55
CA SER A 282 11.32 3.02 25.50
C SER A 282 12.71 3.53 25.90
N LEU A 283 12.81 4.72 26.47
CA LEU A 283 14.08 5.33 26.89
C LEU A 283 14.74 4.60 28.05
N LYS A 284 13.98 3.87 28.89
CA LYS A 284 14.56 3.04 29.96
C LYS A 284 15.36 1.84 29.42
N LEU A 285 15.02 1.39 28.21
CA LEU A 285 15.67 0.28 27.53
C LEU A 285 16.85 0.71 26.66
N GLU A 286 17.07 2.02 26.50
CA GLU A 286 18.27 2.50 25.82
C GLU A 286 19.50 2.21 26.70
N PRO A 287 20.52 1.50 26.17
CA PRO A 287 21.72 1.22 26.94
C PRO A 287 22.36 2.53 27.37
N LYS A 288 22.58 2.67 28.68
CA LYS A 288 23.24 3.87 29.20
C LYS A 288 24.66 3.92 28.64
N PRO A 289 25.23 5.11 28.37
CA PRO A 289 26.56 5.25 27.76
C PRO A 289 27.65 4.41 28.43
N ALA A 290 27.58 4.24 29.75
CA ALA A 290 28.54 3.44 30.53
C ALA A 290 28.43 1.92 30.31
N GLU A 291 27.26 1.40 29.95
CA GLU A 291 27.03 -0.03 29.69
C GLU A 291 27.40 -0.40 28.24
N ALA A 292 27.22 0.54 27.29
CA ALA A 292 27.63 0.37 25.90
C ALA A 292 29.16 0.31 25.74
N GLU A 293 29.91 1.07 26.53
CA GLU A 293 31.38 1.04 26.55
C GLU A 293 31.89 -0.28 27.16
N LEU A 294 31.21 -0.82 28.18
CA LEU A 294 31.56 -2.12 28.76
C LEU A 294 31.24 -3.30 27.85
N ALA A 295 30.11 -3.26 27.13
CA ALA A 295 29.70 -4.32 26.19
C ALA A 295 30.53 -4.36 24.90
N LEU A 296 31.18 -3.26 24.53
CA LEU A 296 32.15 -3.22 23.42
C LEU A 296 33.54 -3.73 23.83
N LEU A 297 33.82 -3.82 25.13
CA LEU A 297 35.10 -4.27 25.70
C LEU A 297 35.06 -5.70 26.26
N SER A 298 33.90 -6.37 26.25
CA SER A 298 33.69 -7.77 26.63
C SER A 298 33.51 -8.68 25.42
#